data_AF-A0A345YHB7-F1
#
_entry.id   AF-A0A345YHB7-F1
#
_cell.length_a   1.000
_cell.length_b   1.000
_cell.length_c   1.000
_cell.angle_alpha   90.00
_cell.angle_beta   90.00
_cell.angle_gamma   90.00
#
_symmetry.space_group_name_H-M   'P 1'
#
loop_
_entity.id
_entity.type
_entity.pdbx_description
1 polymer ?
#
loop_
_entity_poly.entity_id
_entity_poly.type
_entity_poly.pdbx_seq_one_letter_code
_entity_poly.pdbx_strand_id
1 'polypeptide(L)'
;MPLPKGAKRGASGFATIGAVPPSALPKIPPPMPTSLDTLARQTSMGTPEEQAAAWERANGTAEFQREFQRLRAEIESAEAGNFSTVRLVRDPGVMGEFVFYRDGPATLAKYTSDPRFRAVTTGVDPVDLAELQQLWSRRMEEEASTISMMGSDGEGRLELAVGIEEAEFRQLAREKGWDISDPRLDFRFPGPRPQPFLAPALESLVRLFPRENNEAAIRLTALGRGRVVLEDGCFRIADARGRPGESLVMFARDSQLGLDEQGYLVVRTGNEDRVYRIGEPGSWGGPNGYDEDSEDVRALRKACGNDEIVNIAAPQSSVLFATPDPSWVLDYAYTKDITYERAWARVISCMERQIERGREPMDARDRCVQQYNGWDYRGEELPPPPGQ
;
A
#
# COMPACT_ATOMS: atom_id res chain seq x y z
N MET A 1 7.47 -3.92 -35.21
CA MET A 1 6.46 -4.36 -34.23
C MET A 1 5.13 -3.69 -34.53
N PRO A 2 3.99 -4.39 -34.45
CA PRO A 2 2.67 -3.76 -34.54
C PRO A 2 2.51 -2.69 -33.46
N LEU A 3 1.75 -1.63 -33.76
CA LEU A 3 1.39 -0.62 -32.75
C LEU A 3 0.52 -1.25 -31.66
N PRO A 4 0.66 -0.82 -30.39
CA PRO A 4 -0.27 -1.23 -29.34
C PRO A 4 -1.71 -0.90 -29.73
N LYS A 5 -2.65 -1.72 -29.26
CA LYS A 5 -4.07 -1.51 -29.50
C LYS A 5 -4.50 -0.16 -28.89
N GLY A 6 -5.26 0.61 -29.67
CA GLY A 6 -5.67 1.97 -29.30
C GLY A 6 -4.63 3.05 -29.60
N ALA A 7 -3.40 2.69 -29.98
CA ALA A 7 -2.37 3.64 -30.36
C ALA A 7 -2.46 4.09 -31.82
N LYS A 8 -2.15 5.36 -32.06
CA LYS A 8 -1.88 5.93 -33.38
C LYS A 8 -0.45 6.44 -33.41
N ARG A 9 0.25 6.33 -34.54
CA ARG A 9 1.56 6.95 -34.71
C ARG A 9 1.39 8.38 -35.23
N GLY A 10 1.92 9.35 -34.49
CA GLY A 10 1.94 10.75 -34.89
C GLY A 10 2.99 11.04 -35.96
N ALA A 11 2.99 12.27 -36.49
CA ALA A 11 3.95 12.71 -37.51
C ALA A 11 5.40 12.74 -36.99
N SER A 12 5.59 12.92 -35.68
CA SER A 12 6.87 12.84 -34.98
C SER A 12 7.47 11.41 -34.93
N GLY A 13 6.66 10.41 -35.28
CA GLY A 13 7.01 9.00 -35.12
C GLY A 13 6.60 8.40 -33.77
N PHE A 14 6.17 9.17 -32.77
CA PHE A 14 5.77 8.63 -31.46
C PHE A 14 4.30 8.21 -31.40
N ALA A 15 3.94 7.40 -30.41
CA ALA A 15 2.57 6.93 -30.23
C ALA A 15 1.69 7.97 -29.51
N THR A 16 0.40 7.97 -29.85
CA THR A 16 -0.66 8.70 -29.16
C THR A 16 -1.78 7.73 -28.81
N ILE A 17 -2.19 7.72 -27.54
CA ILE A 17 -3.26 6.88 -26.98
C ILE A 17 -4.17 7.80 -26.17
N GLY A 18 -5.43 7.92 -26.61
CA GLY A 18 -6.48 8.64 -25.90
C GLY A 18 -7.22 7.71 -24.95
N ALA A 19 -8.52 7.49 -25.19
CA ALA A 19 -9.30 6.52 -24.41
C ALA A 19 -9.15 5.10 -24.95
N VAL A 20 -8.99 4.13 -24.06
CA VAL A 20 -9.13 2.69 -24.35
C VAL A 20 -10.19 2.06 -23.45
N PRO A 21 -10.77 0.91 -23.83
CA PRO A 21 -11.71 0.20 -22.98
C PRO A 21 -11.08 -0.19 -21.63
N PRO A 22 -11.82 -0.08 -20.51
CA PRO A 22 -11.33 -0.53 -19.22
C PRO A 22 -11.06 -2.03 -19.22
N SER A 23 -10.19 -2.45 -18.31
CA SER A 23 -9.99 -3.86 -17.97
C SER A 23 -11.31 -4.49 -17.52
N ALA A 24 -11.53 -5.74 -17.90
CA ALA A 24 -12.75 -6.45 -17.56
C ALA A 24 -12.71 -6.95 -16.12
N LEU A 25 -13.88 -7.05 -15.49
CA LEU A 25 -13.99 -7.67 -14.17
C LEU A 25 -13.58 -9.16 -14.25
N PRO A 26 -12.86 -9.68 -13.23
CA PRO A 26 -12.44 -11.07 -13.18
C PRO A 26 -13.65 -12.01 -13.10
N LYS A 27 -13.78 -12.89 -14.10
CA LYS A 27 -14.87 -13.88 -14.16
C LYS A 27 -14.63 -15.09 -13.27
N ILE A 28 -13.36 -15.45 -13.10
CA ILE A 28 -12.93 -16.55 -12.23
C ILE A 28 -12.74 -15.96 -10.83
N PRO A 29 -13.34 -16.53 -9.78
CA PRO A 29 -13.10 -16.08 -8.43
C PRO A 29 -11.63 -16.35 -8.02
N PRO A 30 -11.04 -15.49 -7.19
CA PRO A 30 -9.77 -15.82 -6.52
C PRO A 30 -9.98 -17.01 -5.56
N PRO A 31 -8.91 -17.64 -5.05
CA PRO A 31 -9.02 -18.72 -4.08
C PRO A 31 -9.98 -18.38 -2.94
N MET A 32 -10.83 -19.33 -2.57
CA MET A 32 -11.80 -19.13 -1.49
C MET A 32 -11.05 -18.80 -0.19
N PRO A 33 -11.44 -17.71 0.52
CA PRO A 33 -10.86 -17.38 1.81
C PRO A 33 -11.03 -18.50 2.83
N THR A 34 -10.08 -18.61 3.76
CA THR A 34 -10.14 -19.56 4.88
C THR A 34 -10.80 -19.00 6.14
N SER A 35 -11.14 -17.70 6.13
CA SER A 35 -11.83 -17.01 7.20
C SER A 35 -12.87 -16.05 6.65
N LEU A 36 -13.98 -15.88 7.36
CA LEU A 36 -14.89 -14.75 7.15
C LEU A 36 -14.32 -13.49 7.79
N ASP A 37 -14.67 -12.32 7.26
CA ASP A 37 -14.32 -11.03 7.87
C ASP A 37 -15.28 -10.70 9.03
N THR A 38 -15.23 -11.54 10.07
CA THR A 38 -16.12 -11.46 11.23
C THR A 38 -15.94 -10.16 12.00
N LEU A 39 -14.71 -9.65 12.09
CA LEU A 39 -14.42 -8.39 12.78
C LEU A 39 -15.02 -7.19 12.04
N ALA A 40 -14.75 -7.02 10.74
CA ALA A 40 -15.34 -5.90 10.00
C ALA A 40 -16.87 -5.98 9.96
N ARG A 41 -17.42 -7.20 9.84
CA ARG A 41 -18.86 -7.43 9.93
C ARG A 41 -19.44 -7.00 11.28
N GLN A 42 -18.88 -7.47 12.39
CA GLN A 42 -19.41 -7.14 13.72
C GLN A 42 -19.21 -5.67 14.08
N THR A 43 -18.07 -5.07 13.71
CA THR A 43 -17.78 -3.65 14.00
C THR A 43 -18.55 -2.67 13.13
N SER A 44 -18.91 -3.05 11.90
CA SER A 44 -19.64 -2.16 10.98
C SER A 44 -21.14 -2.41 10.96
N MET A 45 -21.59 -3.63 11.26
CA MET A 45 -22.96 -4.09 11.05
C MET A 45 -23.60 -4.73 12.28
N GLY A 46 -22.85 -5.00 13.34
CA GLY A 46 -23.40 -5.52 14.60
C GLY A 46 -24.30 -4.49 15.29
N THR A 47 -25.15 -4.97 16.19
CA THR A 47 -25.77 -4.13 17.23
C THR A 47 -24.68 -3.36 17.99
N PRO A 48 -25.01 -2.24 18.67
CA PRO A 48 -24.03 -1.54 19.51
C PRO A 48 -23.30 -2.46 20.50
N GLU A 49 -23.98 -3.50 21.00
CA GLU A 49 -23.41 -4.52 21.89
C GLU A 49 -22.40 -5.43 21.17
N GLU A 50 -22.73 -5.92 19.97
CA GLU A 50 -21.82 -6.73 19.15
C GLU A 50 -20.62 -5.93 18.66
N GLN A 51 -20.82 -4.65 18.31
CA GLN A 51 -19.75 -3.73 17.96
C GLN A 51 -18.80 -3.54 19.15
N ALA A 52 -19.36 -3.30 20.34
CA ALA A 52 -18.57 -3.17 21.56
C ALA A 52 -17.79 -4.45 21.87
N ALA A 53 -18.43 -5.63 21.77
CA ALA A 53 -17.78 -6.92 21.99
C ALA A 53 -16.68 -7.24 20.95
N ALA A 54 -16.87 -6.82 19.70
CA ALA A 54 -15.87 -6.97 18.64
C ALA A 54 -14.65 -6.06 18.88
N TRP A 55 -14.88 -4.80 19.25
CA TRP A 55 -13.80 -3.89 19.65
C TRP A 55 -13.08 -4.37 20.91
N GLU A 56 -13.82 -4.92 21.87
CA GLU A 56 -13.26 -5.53 23.08
C GLU A 56 -12.40 -6.77 22.77
N ARG A 57 -12.79 -7.61 21.80
CA ARG A 57 -11.92 -8.72 21.35
C ARG A 57 -10.66 -8.22 20.64
N ALA A 58 -10.77 -7.17 19.82
CA ALA A 58 -9.65 -6.65 19.04
C ALA A 58 -8.64 -5.86 19.89
N ASN A 59 -9.11 -5.16 20.92
CA ASN A 59 -8.29 -4.24 21.71
C ASN A 59 -8.32 -4.53 23.21
N GLY A 60 -9.07 -5.50 23.71
CA GLY A 60 -9.21 -5.81 25.13
C GLY A 60 -10.33 -5.00 25.79
N THR A 61 -10.68 -5.41 27.01
CA THR A 61 -11.79 -4.81 27.76
C THR A 61 -11.52 -3.34 28.11
N ALA A 62 -12.57 -2.57 28.40
CA ALA A 62 -12.42 -1.20 28.85
C ALA A 62 -11.56 -1.08 30.12
N GLU A 63 -11.58 -2.10 31.00
CA GLU A 63 -10.72 -2.19 32.17
C GLU A 63 -9.25 -2.40 31.78
N PHE A 64 -8.97 -3.37 30.91
CA PHE A 64 -7.63 -3.60 30.39
C PHE A 64 -7.05 -2.35 29.72
N GLN A 65 -7.85 -1.66 28.91
CA GLN A 65 -7.43 -0.43 28.23
C GLN A 65 -7.10 0.70 29.21
N ARG A 66 -7.91 0.91 30.25
CA ARG A 66 -7.60 1.90 31.30
C ARG A 66 -6.31 1.54 32.02
N GLU A 67 -6.13 0.27 32.38
CA GLU A 67 -4.94 -0.20 33.07
C GLU A 67 -3.68 -0.10 32.19
N PHE A 68 -3.78 -0.46 30.92
CA PHE A 68 -2.71 -0.33 29.94
C PHE A 68 -2.22 1.13 29.83
N GLN A 69 -3.15 2.09 29.72
CA GLN A 69 -2.80 3.52 29.64
C GLN A 69 -2.22 4.05 30.95
N ARG A 70 -2.74 3.61 32.10
CA ARG A 70 -2.19 3.95 33.42
C ARG A 70 -0.75 3.47 33.55
N LEU A 71 -0.52 2.18 33.30
CA LEU A 71 0.80 1.55 33.40
C LEU A 71 1.80 2.20 32.43
N ARG A 72 1.38 2.47 31.19
CA ARG A 72 2.21 3.20 30.21
C ARG A 72 2.68 4.53 30.77
N ALA A 73 1.76 5.40 31.19
CA ALA A 73 2.10 6.74 31.64
C ALA A 73 2.99 6.72 32.90
N GLU A 74 2.72 5.81 33.84
CA GLU A 74 3.47 5.70 35.09
C GLU A 74 4.89 5.16 34.86
N ILE A 75 5.02 4.08 34.09
CA ILE A 75 6.32 3.44 33.80
C ILE A 75 7.18 4.34 32.92
N GLU A 76 6.61 5.01 31.92
CA GLU A 76 7.32 5.94 31.05
C GLU A 76 7.98 7.08 31.84
N SER A 77 7.29 7.60 32.87
CA SER A 77 7.84 8.64 33.74
C SER A 77 8.81 8.09 34.80
N ALA A 78 8.47 6.97 35.45
CA ALA A 78 9.20 6.47 36.62
C ALA A 78 10.48 5.70 36.25
N GLU A 79 10.50 5.08 35.08
CA GLU A 79 11.59 4.21 34.61
C GLU A 79 12.26 4.81 33.36
N ALA A 80 12.33 6.14 33.20
CA ALA A 80 12.82 6.79 31.97
C ALA A 80 14.22 6.37 31.48
N GLY A 81 15.09 5.87 32.37
CA GLY A 81 16.41 5.30 32.01
C GLY A 81 16.43 3.78 31.83
N ASN A 82 15.27 3.14 31.82
CA ASN A 82 15.12 1.69 31.72
C ASN A 82 13.96 1.27 30.79
N PHE A 83 12.88 2.03 30.73
CA PHE A 83 11.75 1.82 29.82
C PHE A 83 12.09 2.30 28.41
N SER A 84 11.68 1.53 27.40
CA SER A 84 11.89 1.86 25.99
C SER A 84 10.57 2.10 25.25
N THR A 85 9.67 1.11 25.23
CA THR A 85 8.40 1.21 24.52
C THR A 85 7.37 0.21 25.07
N VAL A 86 6.13 0.32 24.62
CA VAL A 86 5.05 -0.62 24.93
C VAL A 86 4.25 -0.95 23.67
N ARG A 87 3.90 -2.22 23.48
CA ARG A 87 3.07 -2.68 22.36
C ARG A 87 1.90 -3.54 22.80
N LEU A 88 0.84 -3.50 21.99
CA LEU A 88 -0.33 -4.37 22.15
C LEU A 88 -0.12 -5.64 21.32
N VAL A 89 -0.03 -6.78 21.99
CA VAL A 89 0.06 -8.11 21.37
C VAL A 89 -1.35 -8.71 21.34
N ARG A 90 -1.75 -9.32 20.22
CA ARG A 90 -3.14 -9.82 20.02
C ARG A 90 -3.26 -11.34 19.91
N ASP A 91 -2.15 -12.07 19.97
CA ASP A 91 -2.08 -13.54 19.85
C ASP A 91 -1.28 -14.11 21.03
N PRO A 92 -1.80 -15.10 21.81
CA PRO A 92 -3.12 -15.77 21.71
C PRO A 92 -4.29 -14.99 22.32
N GLY A 93 -4.04 -13.78 22.82
CA GLY A 93 -5.05 -12.87 23.37
C GLY A 93 -4.47 -11.48 23.54
N VAL A 94 -5.32 -10.50 23.86
CA VAL A 94 -4.88 -9.11 24.00
C VAL A 94 -4.04 -8.93 25.27
N MET A 95 -2.78 -8.55 25.08
CA MET A 95 -1.78 -8.34 26.12
C MET A 95 -0.99 -7.06 25.89
N GLY A 96 -0.54 -6.43 26.98
CA GLY A 96 0.42 -5.34 26.93
C GLY A 96 1.84 -5.86 27.14
N GLU A 97 2.74 -5.60 26.21
CA GLU A 97 4.15 -5.95 26.34
C GLU A 97 5.00 -4.69 26.52
N PHE A 98 5.62 -4.58 27.68
CA PHE A 98 6.50 -3.48 28.07
C PHE A 98 7.96 -3.87 27.85
N VAL A 99 8.70 -3.03 27.14
CA VAL A 99 10.09 -3.29 26.77
C VAL A 99 11.02 -2.48 27.66
N PHE A 100 11.99 -3.16 28.27
CA PHE A 100 12.96 -2.57 29.18
C PHE A 100 14.40 -2.89 28.77
N TYR A 101 15.33 -2.00 29.12
CA TYR A 101 16.76 -2.17 28.98
C TYR A 101 17.28 -3.30 29.88
N ARG A 102 16.92 -3.27 31.16
CA ARG A 102 17.38 -4.22 32.18
C ARG A 102 16.24 -4.60 33.12
N ASP A 103 16.33 -5.81 33.66
CA ASP A 103 15.46 -6.31 34.73
C ASP A 103 13.96 -6.13 34.47
N GLY A 104 13.51 -6.29 33.22
CA GLY A 104 12.13 -6.00 32.79
C GLY A 104 11.07 -6.67 33.66
N PRO A 105 11.10 -8.01 33.86
CA PRO A 105 10.11 -8.70 34.70
C PRO A 105 10.08 -8.18 36.15
N ALA A 106 11.24 -7.91 36.75
CA ALA A 106 11.31 -7.38 38.12
C ALA A 106 10.83 -5.92 38.19
N THR A 107 11.06 -5.15 37.13
CA THR A 107 10.62 -3.75 37.03
C THR A 107 9.10 -3.68 36.89
N LEU A 108 8.51 -4.42 35.95
CA LEU A 108 7.06 -4.43 35.74
C LEU A 108 6.29 -4.94 36.98
N ALA A 109 6.87 -5.91 37.71
CA ALA A 109 6.28 -6.46 38.93
C ALA A 109 6.07 -5.42 40.05
N LYS A 110 6.76 -4.26 39.99
CA LYS A 110 6.52 -3.14 40.92
C LYS A 110 5.16 -2.45 40.67
N TYR A 111 4.65 -2.50 39.43
CA TYR A 111 3.51 -1.72 38.97
C TYR A 111 2.25 -2.56 38.76
N THR A 112 2.40 -3.84 38.43
CA THR A 112 1.28 -4.77 38.24
C THR A 112 1.68 -6.23 38.45
N SER A 113 0.71 -7.04 38.86
CA SER A 113 0.80 -8.51 38.92
C SER A 113 -0.15 -9.19 37.92
N ASP A 114 -0.83 -8.41 37.08
CA ASP A 114 -1.78 -8.91 36.10
C ASP A 114 -1.04 -9.60 34.93
N PRO A 115 -1.28 -10.89 34.68
CA PRO A 115 -0.57 -11.66 33.66
C PRO A 115 -0.83 -11.20 32.21
N ARG A 116 -1.83 -10.32 31.99
CA ARG A 116 -2.08 -9.67 30.69
C ARG A 116 -1.00 -8.63 30.35
N PHE A 117 -0.18 -8.23 31.32
CA PHE A 117 0.97 -7.36 31.10
C PHE A 117 2.25 -8.14 31.33
N ARG A 118 3.13 -8.14 30.32
CA ARG A 118 4.42 -8.84 30.39
C ARG A 118 5.54 -7.89 30.06
N ALA A 119 6.73 -8.23 30.54
CA ALA A 119 7.94 -7.46 30.30
C ALA A 119 8.92 -8.25 29.42
N VAL A 120 9.63 -7.51 28.56
CA VAL A 120 10.77 -8.00 27.78
C VAL A 120 12.01 -7.20 28.16
N THR A 121 13.15 -7.87 28.28
CA THR A 121 14.45 -7.23 28.53
C THR A 121 15.30 -7.32 27.26
N THR A 122 15.71 -6.20 26.69
CA THR A 122 16.48 -6.17 25.44
C THR A 122 17.98 -6.04 25.66
N GLY A 123 18.43 -5.52 26.81
CA GLY A 123 19.84 -5.19 27.01
C GLY A 123 20.31 -3.99 26.19
N VAL A 124 19.39 -3.26 25.55
CA VAL A 124 19.68 -2.03 24.79
C VAL A 124 19.33 -0.81 25.63
N ASP A 125 20.31 0.06 25.86
CA ASP A 125 20.11 1.31 26.60
C ASP A 125 19.23 2.27 25.76
N PRO A 126 18.07 2.72 26.29
CA PRO A 126 17.18 3.63 25.57
C PRO A 126 17.82 4.99 25.29
N VAL A 127 18.77 5.46 26.11
CA VAL A 127 19.48 6.72 25.88
C VAL A 127 20.40 6.58 24.67
N ASP A 128 21.22 5.51 24.64
CA ASP A 128 22.11 5.25 23.51
C ASP A 128 21.33 5.05 22.20
N LEU A 129 20.18 4.37 22.25
CA LEU A 129 19.32 4.17 21.08
C LEU A 129 18.73 5.50 20.59
N ALA A 130 18.29 6.38 21.50
CA ALA A 130 17.76 7.69 21.15
C ALA A 130 18.83 8.59 20.53
N GLU A 131 20.07 8.55 21.04
CA GLU A 131 21.20 9.28 20.45
C GLU A 131 21.54 8.76 19.05
N LEU A 132 21.56 7.43 18.87
CA LEU A 132 21.74 6.79 17.57
C LEU A 132 20.63 7.21 16.58
N GLN A 133 19.38 7.20 17.03
CA GLN A 133 18.23 7.65 16.24
C GLN A 133 18.37 9.12 15.83
N GLN A 134 18.78 10.01 16.73
CA GLN A 134 18.99 11.43 16.41
C GLN A 134 20.15 11.63 15.42
N LEU A 135 21.24 10.89 15.58
CA LEU A 135 22.37 10.92 14.65
C LEU A 135 21.91 10.55 13.24
N TRP A 136 21.19 9.44 13.11
CA TRP A 136 20.70 8.98 11.82
C TRP A 136 19.61 9.89 11.25
N SER A 137 18.72 10.45 12.07
CA SER A 137 17.74 11.45 11.64
C SER A 137 18.40 12.62 10.92
N ARG A 138 19.47 13.19 11.49
CA ARG A 138 20.21 14.30 10.85
C ARG A 138 20.83 13.89 9.52
N ARG A 139 21.42 12.69 9.45
CA ARG A 139 21.97 12.14 8.19
C ARG A 139 20.88 11.95 7.13
N MET A 140 19.69 11.51 7.55
CA MET A 140 18.53 11.38 6.66
C MET A 140 18.03 12.72 6.15
N GLU A 141 17.97 13.75 6.99
CA GLU A 141 17.54 15.09 6.60
C GLU A 141 18.51 15.73 5.60
N GLU A 142 19.82 15.54 5.79
CA GLU A 142 20.86 16.04 4.87
C GLU A 142 20.81 15.34 3.51
N GLU A 143 20.43 14.06 3.48
CA GLU A 143 20.36 13.22 2.27
C GLU A 143 18.93 12.75 2.00
N ALA A 144 17.94 13.64 2.17
CA ALA A 144 16.52 13.31 2.19
C ALA A 144 15.98 12.69 0.88
N SER A 145 16.67 12.90 -0.24
CA SER A 145 16.37 12.22 -1.50
C SER A 145 16.73 10.73 -1.48
N THR A 146 17.59 10.32 -0.53
CA THR A 146 18.27 9.03 -0.49
C THR A 146 17.76 8.12 0.62
N ILE A 147 17.14 8.65 1.67
CA ILE A 147 16.68 7.84 2.82
C ILE A 147 15.17 7.98 3.01
N SER A 148 14.51 6.85 3.29
CA SER A 148 13.08 6.64 3.09
C SER A 148 12.28 6.62 4.40
N MET A 149 12.67 5.82 5.38
CA MET A 149 11.90 5.67 6.62
C MET A 149 12.84 5.28 7.76
N MET A 150 12.49 5.67 8.99
CA MET A 150 13.19 5.24 10.19
C MET A 150 12.21 4.84 11.28
N GLY A 151 12.44 3.70 11.91
CA GLY A 151 11.66 3.21 13.05
C GLY A 151 12.50 2.36 13.99
N SER A 152 11.99 2.09 15.18
CA SER A 152 12.57 1.06 16.04
C SER A 152 11.67 -0.17 16.04
N ASP A 153 12.28 -1.36 15.96
CA ASP A 153 11.57 -2.64 15.95
C ASP A 153 11.05 -3.07 17.34
N GLY A 154 11.34 -2.28 18.38
CA GLY A 154 11.00 -2.60 19.76
C GLY A 154 11.89 -3.66 20.40
N GLU A 155 12.90 -4.17 19.69
CA GLU A 155 13.97 -5.04 20.22
C GLU A 155 15.28 -4.26 20.41
N GLY A 156 15.24 -2.95 20.17
CA GLY A 156 16.38 -2.06 20.31
C GLY A 156 17.25 -1.95 19.07
N ARG A 157 16.71 -2.31 17.89
CA ARG A 157 17.30 -1.94 16.60
C ARG A 157 16.58 -0.75 16.00
N LEU A 158 17.32 -0.02 15.19
CA LEU A 158 16.84 1.05 14.33
C LEU A 158 16.74 0.48 12.92
N GLU A 159 15.52 0.37 12.41
CA GLU A 159 15.26 0.01 11.03
C GLU A 159 15.30 1.28 10.18
N LEU A 160 16.11 1.26 9.13
CA LEU A 160 16.30 2.38 8.20
C LEU A 160 15.99 1.90 6.78
N ALA A 161 14.83 2.30 6.24
CA ALA A 161 14.56 2.12 4.82
C ALA A 161 15.32 3.19 4.03
N VAL A 162 16.04 2.77 3.00
CA VAL A 162 16.86 3.63 2.14
C VAL A 162 16.24 3.67 0.75
N GLY A 163 16.23 4.83 0.10
CA GLY A 163 15.65 5.04 -1.24
C GLY A 163 16.56 4.60 -2.40
N ILE A 164 17.85 4.40 -2.16
CA ILE A 164 18.84 3.99 -3.17
C ILE A 164 19.33 2.56 -2.95
N GLU A 165 19.96 1.99 -3.99
CA GLU A 165 20.52 0.64 -3.90
C GLU A 165 21.67 0.55 -2.89
N GLU A 166 21.87 -0.62 -2.30
CA GLU A 166 22.88 -0.84 -1.25
C GLU A 166 24.29 -0.43 -1.66
N ALA A 167 24.68 -0.69 -2.92
CA ALA A 167 26.00 -0.34 -3.43
C ALA A 167 26.23 1.19 -3.42
N GLU A 168 25.22 1.95 -3.83
CA GLU A 168 25.24 3.41 -3.86
C GLU A 168 25.25 3.97 -2.43
N PHE A 169 24.43 3.41 -1.52
CA PHE A 169 24.42 3.83 -0.12
C PHE A 169 25.76 3.56 0.56
N ARG A 170 26.38 2.40 0.31
CA ARG A 170 27.71 2.07 0.84
C ARG A 170 28.78 3.01 0.29
N GLN A 171 28.64 3.51 -0.93
CA GLN A 171 29.52 4.53 -1.48
C GLN A 171 29.33 5.87 -0.77
N LEU A 172 28.09 6.34 -0.64
CA LEU A 172 27.76 7.56 0.10
C LEU A 172 28.29 7.50 1.55
N ALA A 173 28.06 6.38 2.24
CA ALA A 173 28.56 6.18 3.60
C ALA A 173 30.08 6.29 3.69
N ARG A 174 30.84 5.76 2.71
CA ARG A 174 32.30 5.91 2.64
C ARG A 174 32.72 7.36 2.41
N GLU A 175 32.05 8.06 1.48
CA GLU A 175 32.33 9.46 1.15
C GLU A 175 32.07 10.39 2.33
N LYS A 176 31.02 10.11 3.11
CA LYS A 176 30.62 10.88 4.29
C LYS A 176 31.29 10.41 5.59
N GLY A 177 32.05 9.32 5.56
CA GLY A 177 32.68 8.73 6.74
C GLY A 177 31.69 8.20 7.78
N TRP A 178 30.52 7.72 7.35
CA TRP A 178 29.50 7.15 8.23
C TRP A 178 29.86 5.71 8.63
N ASP A 179 29.85 5.43 9.93
CA ASP A 179 29.89 4.06 10.43
C ASP A 179 28.51 3.39 10.27
N ILE A 180 28.48 2.33 9.46
CA ILE A 180 27.30 1.50 9.17
C ILE A 180 27.45 0.08 9.73
N SER A 181 28.46 -0.16 10.58
CA SER A 181 28.76 -1.48 11.16
C SER A 181 28.11 -1.72 12.52
N ASP A 182 27.46 -0.70 13.10
CA ASP A 182 26.73 -0.82 14.35
C ASP A 182 25.62 -1.88 14.22
N PRO A 183 25.64 -2.96 15.02
CA PRO A 183 24.69 -4.07 14.91
C PRO A 183 23.25 -3.68 15.25
N ARG A 184 23.02 -2.48 15.79
CA ARG A 184 21.70 -1.92 16.04
C ARG A 184 21.08 -1.31 14.78
N LEU A 185 21.82 -1.14 13.70
CA LEU A 185 21.33 -0.56 12.45
C LEU A 185 20.89 -1.68 11.49
N ASP A 186 19.61 -1.70 11.16
CA ASP A 186 19.04 -2.58 10.14
C ASP A 186 18.65 -1.78 8.91
N PHE A 187 19.51 -1.78 7.89
CA PHE A 187 19.26 -1.07 6.64
C PHE A 187 18.44 -1.94 5.68
N ARG A 188 17.34 -1.38 5.18
CA ARG A 188 16.49 -1.97 4.15
C ARG A 188 16.68 -1.23 2.85
N PHE A 189 17.19 -1.93 1.85
CA PHE A 189 17.47 -1.38 0.52
C PHE A 189 16.46 -1.88 -0.51
N PRO A 190 16.10 -1.05 -1.51
CA PRO A 190 15.35 -1.50 -2.66
C PRO A 190 16.18 -2.50 -3.47
N GLY A 191 15.48 -3.40 -4.17
CA GLY A 191 16.11 -4.22 -5.18
C GLY A 191 16.60 -3.42 -6.39
N PRO A 192 17.35 -4.06 -7.30
CA PRO A 192 17.82 -3.42 -8.53
C PRO A 192 16.67 -2.78 -9.32
N ARG A 193 16.89 -1.58 -9.88
CA ARG A 193 15.86 -0.90 -10.69
C ARG A 193 15.54 -1.77 -11.91
N PRO A 194 14.27 -2.15 -12.14
CA PRO A 194 13.94 -2.99 -13.28
C PRO A 194 14.09 -2.22 -14.60
N GLN A 195 14.29 -2.96 -15.69
CA GLN A 195 14.36 -2.39 -17.03
C GLN A 195 13.06 -1.62 -17.35
N PRO A 196 13.13 -0.41 -17.94
CA PRO A 196 11.94 0.42 -18.19
C PRO A 196 10.94 -0.25 -19.13
N PHE A 197 11.40 -1.09 -20.05
CA PHE A 197 10.58 -1.72 -21.06
C PHE A 197 10.68 -3.24 -20.97
N LEU A 198 9.54 -3.92 -20.85
CA LEU A 198 9.47 -5.38 -20.93
C LEU A 198 9.73 -5.90 -22.35
N ALA A 199 9.60 -5.04 -23.36
CA ALA A 199 9.97 -5.31 -24.74
C ALA A 199 10.71 -4.10 -25.32
N PRO A 200 11.96 -4.25 -25.81
CA PRO A 200 12.77 -3.12 -26.32
C PRO A 200 12.08 -2.29 -27.40
N ALA A 201 11.24 -2.92 -28.23
CA ALA A 201 10.54 -2.23 -29.31
C ALA A 201 9.53 -1.15 -28.83
N LEU A 202 9.11 -1.18 -27.56
CA LEU A 202 8.23 -0.16 -26.97
C LEU A 202 8.95 1.19 -26.77
N GLU A 203 10.27 1.17 -26.63
CA GLU A 203 11.07 2.40 -26.46
C GLU A 203 10.87 3.37 -27.63
N SER A 204 10.79 2.85 -28.85
CA SER A 204 10.54 3.65 -30.06
C SER A 204 9.15 4.29 -30.16
N LEU A 205 8.25 4.02 -29.21
CA LEU A 205 6.88 4.53 -29.18
C LEU A 205 6.71 5.73 -28.25
N VAL A 206 7.64 5.94 -27.32
CA VAL A 206 7.58 7.00 -26.32
C VAL A 206 8.80 7.90 -26.45
N ARG A 207 8.66 9.17 -26.07
CA ARG A 207 9.79 10.10 -25.99
C ARG A 207 10.65 9.78 -24.77
N LEU A 208 9.98 9.45 -23.67
CA LEU A 208 10.56 9.03 -22.41
C LEU A 208 9.52 8.19 -21.66
N PHE A 209 9.97 7.18 -20.93
CA PHE A 209 9.17 6.56 -19.87
C PHE A 209 9.67 7.06 -18.51
N PRO A 210 9.09 8.16 -17.99
CA PRO A 210 9.58 8.82 -16.80
C PRO A 210 9.27 7.99 -15.56
N ARG A 211 10.30 7.72 -14.76
CA ARG A 211 10.18 6.96 -13.52
C ARG A 211 11.05 7.60 -12.47
N GLU A 212 10.67 7.45 -11.20
CA GLU A 212 11.56 7.81 -10.10
C GLU A 212 12.88 7.06 -10.16
N ASN A 213 13.96 7.75 -9.79
CA ASN A 213 15.26 7.14 -9.63
C ASN A 213 15.34 6.33 -8.33
N ASN A 214 14.74 6.88 -7.27
CA ASN A 214 14.85 6.39 -5.91
C ASN A 214 13.52 5.77 -5.46
N GLU A 215 13.59 4.75 -4.61
CA GLU A 215 12.43 4.19 -3.92
C GLU A 215 11.86 5.23 -2.96
N ALA A 216 10.54 5.42 -2.99
CA ALA A 216 9.94 6.48 -2.19
C ALA A 216 10.02 6.17 -0.70
N ALA A 217 10.27 7.24 0.07
CA ALA A 217 10.12 7.30 1.52
C ALA A 217 8.73 6.84 1.98
N ILE A 218 7.75 7.57 1.49
CA ILE A 218 6.36 7.43 1.85
C ILE A 218 5.58 7.43 0.54
N ARG A 219 4.73 6.42 0.36
CA ARG A 219 3.68 6.43 -0.67
C ARG A 219 2.40 6.91 -0.02
N LEU A 220 1.86 8.03 -0.48
CA LEU A 220 0.56 8.48 0.01
C LEU A 220 -0.53 7.55 -0.51
N THR A 221 -1.42 7.12 0.38
CA THR A 221 -2.46 6.13 0.08
C THR A 221 -3.84 6.75 -0.16
N ALA A 222 -3.95 8.07 -0.14
CA ALA A 222 -5.19 8.74 -0.49
C ALA A 222 -5.57 8.42 -1.94
N LEU A 223 -6.83 8.01 -2.14
CA LEU A 223 -7.30 7.47 -3.41
C LEU A 223 -7.41 8.57 -4.47
N GLY A 224 -6.44 8.60 -5.37
CA GLY A 224 -6.49 9.33 -6.62
C GLY A 224 -7.26 8.57 -7.69
N ARG A 225 -7.91 9.31 -8.59
CA ARG A 225 -8.59 8.78 -9.78
C ARG A 225 -8.25 9.65 -10.98
N GLY A 226 -8.17 9.04 -12.15
CA GLY A 226 -7.98 9.77 -13.39
C GLY A 226 -7.71 8.85 -14.55
N ARG A 227 -7.16 9.39 -15.64
CA ARG A 227 -6.74 8.61 -16.81
C ARG A 227 -5.40 9.14 -17.26
N VAL A 228 -4.41 8.27 -17.37
CA VAL A 228 -3.16 8.59 -18.04
C VAL A 228 -3.35 8.32 -19.52
N VAL A 229 -3.04 9.31 -20.35
CA VAL A 229 -3.02 9.22 -21.81
C VAL A 229 -1.60 9.38 -22.32
N LEU A 230 -1.36 8.95 -23.55
CA LEU A 230 -0.10 9.17 -24.24
C LEU A 230 -0.34 10.20 -25.35
N GLU A 231 0.34 11.33 -25.31
CA GLU A 231 0.31 12.35 -26.35
C GLU A 231 1.70 12.51 -26.93
N ASP A 232 1.86 12.18 -28.21
CA ASP A 232 3.13 12.31 -28.91
C ASP A 232 4.33 11.66 -28.18
N GLY A 233 4.10 10.53 -27.52
CA GLY A 233 5.11 9.83 -26.74
C GLY A 233 5.35 10.37 -25.32
N CYS A 234 4.57 11.34 -24.86
CA CYS A 234 4.59 11.89 -23.49
C CYS A 234 3.36 11.47 -22.70
N PHE A 235 3.55 11.00 -21.47
CA PHE A 235 2.46 10.59 -20.60
C PHE A 235 1.84 11.81 -19.91
N ARG A 236 0.50 11.90 -19.96
CA ARG A 236 -0.25 13.03 -19.39
C ARG A 236 -1.49 12.58 -18.63
N ILE A 237 -1.91 13.34 -17.63
CA ILE A 237 -3.23 13.19 -17.04
C ILE A 237 -4.26 13.75 -18.02
N ALA A 238 -5.33 13.01 -18.29
CA ALA A 238 -6.41 13.49 -19.14
C ALA A 238 -7.27 14.54 -18.42
N ASP A 239 -7.73 15.55 -19.17
CA ASP A 239 -8.74 16.50 -18.72
C ASP A 239 -10.11 15.81 -18.50
N ALA A 240 -11.08 16.55 -17.97
CA ALA A 240 -12.44 16.04 -17.75
C ALA A 240 -13.15 15.58 -19.05
N ARG A 241 -12.64 15.97 -20.23
CA ARG A 241 -13.15 15.56 -21.55
C ARG A 241 -12.38 14.36 -22.11
N GLY A 242 -11.42 13.81 -21.36
CA GLY A 242 -10.59 12.68 -21.76
C GLY A 242 -9.49 13.01 -22.77
N ARG A 243 -9.18 14.30 -22.97
CA ARG A 243 -8.08 14.77 -23.83
C ARG A 243 -6.81 14.93 -22.99
N PRO A 244 -5.61 14.93 -23.58
CA PRO A 244 -4.39 15.26 -22.84
C PRO A 244 -4.54 16.59 -22.09
N GLY A 245 -4.37 16.54 -20.77
CA GLY A 245 -4.38 17.72 -19.89
C GLY A 245 -2.98 18.30 -19.74
N GLU A 246 -2.87 19.34 -18.91
CA GLU A 246 -1.63 20.13 -18.72
C GLU A 246 -0.67 19.53 -17.68
N SER A 247 -0.89 18.29 -17.24
CA SER A 247 -0.02 17.62 -16.27
C SER A 247 0.70 16.43 -16.90
N LEU A 248 2.03 16.43 -16.81
CA LEU A 248 2.89 15.30 -17.15
C LEU A 248 2.79 14.21 -16.07
N VAL A 249 3.01 12.96 -16.46
CA VAL A 249 3.05 11.84 -15.52
C VAL A 249 4.48 11.37 -15.31
N MET A 250 4.82 11.09 -14.07
CA MET A 250 6.01 10.33 -13.66
C MET A 250 5.55 9.08 -12.91
N PHE A 251 6.16 7.93 -13.19
CA PHE A 251 5.78 6.67 -12.56
C PHE A 251 6.74 6.29 -11.42
N ALA A 252 6.32 5.33 -10.59
CA ALA A 252 7.19 4.79 -9.54
C ALA A 252 8.45 4.12 -10.12
N ARG A 253 9.53 4.09 -9.33
CA ARG A 253 10.85 3.53 -9.68
C ARG A 253 10.79 2.14 -10.32
N ASP A 254 9.97 1.27 -9.75
CA ASP A 254 9.78 -0.12 -10.11
C ASP A 254 8.78 -0.34 -11.26
N SER A 255 8.23 0.74 -11.82
CA SER A 255 7.29 0.64 -12.93
C SER A 255 7.99 0.19 -14.22
N GLN A 256 7.29 -0.62 -15.01
CA GLN A 256 7.74 -1.11 -16.31
C GLN A 256 6.63 -0.95 -17.34
N LEU A 257 7.00 -0.54 -18.56
CA LEU A 257 6.10 -0.43 -19.69
C LEU A 257 6.09 -1.75 -20.47
N GLY A 258 4.90 -2.26 -20.74
CA GLY A 258 4.72 -3.54 -21.42
C GLY A 258 3.47 -3.57 -22.29
N LEU A 259 3.15 -4.76 -22.78
CA LEU A 259 1.86 -5.07 -23.37
C LEU A 259 1.10 -6.06 -22.49
N ASP A 260 -0.22 -5.96 -22.47
CA ASP A 260 -1.06 -7.05 -21.95
C ASP A 260 -1.35 -8.10 -23.03
N GLU A 261 -2.03 -9.17 -22.63
CA GLU A 261 -2.42 -10.26 -23.53
C GLU A 261 -3.35 -9.82 -24.68
N GLN A 262 -4.01 -8.68 -24.53
CA GLN A 262 -4.91 -8.10 -25.54
C GLN A 262 -4.20 -7.08 -26.45
N GLY A 263 -2.90 -6.85 -26.23
CA GLY A 263 -2.04 -5.96 -27.01
C GLY A 263 -2.16 -4.48 -26.65
N TYR A 264 -2.76 -4.11 -25.51
CA TYR A 264 -2.77 -2.73 -25.03
C TYR A 264 -1.45 -2.37 -24.34
N LEU A 265 -1.06 -1.10 -24.42
CA LEU A 265 0.09 -0.58 -23.67
C LEU A 265 -0.27 -0.50 -22.18
N VAL A 266 0.56 -1.10 -21.34
CA VAL A 266 0.32 -1.15 -19.89
C VAL A 266 1.53 -0.72 -19.08
N VAL A 267 1.25 -0.14 -17.91
CA VAL A 267 2.21 0.03 -16.83
C VAL A 267 2.00 -1.13 -15.85
N ARG A 268 3.09 -1.77 -15.46
CA ARG A 268 3.15 -2.78 -14.40
C ARG A 268 4.06 -2.24 -13.30
N THR A 269 3.70 -2.48 -12.04
CA THR A 269 4.46 -1.99 -10.88
C THR A 269 4.65 -3.14 -9.90
N GLY A 270 5.89 -3.41 -9.51
CA GLY A 270 6.24 -4.42 -8.50
C GLY A 270 5.86 -5.87 -8.83
N ASN A 271 5.78 -6.69 -7.78
CA ASN A 271 5.39 -8.11 -7.81
C ASN A 271 3.87 -8.35 -7.74
N GLU A 272 3.06 -7.31 -7.78
CA GLU A 272 1.61 -7.43 -7.68
C GLU A 272 1.01 -7.49 -9.09
N ASP A 273 -0.10 -8.22 -9.27
CA ASP A 273 -0.89 -8.29 -10.51
C ASP A 273 -1.56 -6.95 -10.89
N ARG A 274 -1.00 -5.82 -10.42
CA ARG A 274 -1.45 -4.46 -10.72
C ARG A 274 -0.98 -4.07 -12.11
N VAL A 275 -1.93 -4.16 -13.03
CA VAL A 275 -1.77 -3.74 -14.41
C VAL A 275 -2.70 -2.56 -14.67
N TYR A 276 -2.17 -1.53 -15.33
CA TYR A 276 -2.92 -0.37 -15.76
C TYR A 276 -2.70 -0.09 -17.25
N ARG A 277 -3.78 -0.09 -18.04
CA ARG A 277 -3.72 0.28 -19.46
C ARG A 277 -3.65 1.78 -19.62
N ILE A 278 -2.69 2.25 -20.42
CA ILE A 278 -2.68 3.64 -20.83
C ILE A 278 -3.96 3.94 -21.61
N GLY A 279 -4.69 4.94 -21.15
CA GLY A 279 -5.97 5.39 -21.71
C GLY A 279 -7.22 4.84 -21.01
N GLU A 280 -7.09 3.95 -20.03
CA GLU A 280 -8.25 3.49 -19.25
C GLU A 280 -8.46 4.35 -17.98
N PRO A 281 -9.68 4.44 -17.42
CA PRO A 281 -9.88 4.97 -16.08
C PRO A 281 -9.06 4.20 -15.04
N GLY A 282 -8.26 4.93 -14.26
CA GLY A 282 -7.32 4.38 -13.30
C GLY A 282 -7.52 4.92 -11.89
N SER A 283 -6.96 4.17 -10.94
CA SER A 283 -6.91 4.49 -9.53
C SER A 283 -5.50 4.25 -9.00
N TRP A 284 -5.04 5.13 -8.12
CA TRP A 284 -3.69 5.09 -7.54
C TRP A 284 -3.66 5.85 -6.20
N GLY A 285 -2.66 5.58 -5.38
CA GLY A 285 -2.39 6.39 -4.18
C GLY A 285 -1.65 7.68 -4.55
N GLY A 286 -2.04 8.81 -3.96
CA GLY A 286 -1.32 10.08 -4.15
C GLY A 286 -1.95 11.27 -3.40
N PRO A 287 -1.45 12.50 -3.63
CA PRO A 287 -0.35 12.85 -4.54
C PRO A 287 1.02 12.44 -3.97
N ASN A 288 1.87 11.78 -4.76
CA ASN A 288 3.25 11.51 -4.34
C ASN A 288 4.14 12.70 -4.71
N GLY A 289 5.10 13.03 -3.84
CA GLY A 289 6.14 14.01 -4.16
C GLY A 289 7.14 13.46 -5.18
N TYR A 290 7.98 14.32 -5.72
CA TYR A 290 9.14 13.95 -6.53
C TYR A 290 10.25 14.97 -6.31
N ASP A 291 11.49 14.59 -6.63
CA ASP A 291 12.64 15.49 -6.56
C ASP A 291 12.77 16.28 -7.88
N GLU A 292 12.50 17.58 -7.83
CA GLU A 292 12.64 18.51 -8.97
C GLU A 292 14.07 18.57 -9.52
N ASP A 293 15.07 18.33 -8.67
CA ASP A 293 16.48 18.36 -9.04
C ASP A 293 17.00 16.98 -9.50
N SER A 294 16.12 15.99 -9.67
CA SER A 294 16.52 14.69 -10.20
C SER A 294 16.82 14.73 -11.70
N GLU A 295 17.74 13.85 -12.15
CA GLU A 295 18.05 13.68 -13.58
C GLU A 295 16.83 13.23 -14.39
N ASP A 296 15.99 12.37 -13.81
CA ASP A 296 14.78 11.85 -14.43
C ASP A 296 13.73 12.95 -14.68
N VAL A 297 13.57 13.91 -13.74
CA VAL A 297 12.69 15.08 -13.92
C VAL A 297 13.23 16.02 -14.99
N ARG A 298 14.53 16.32 -14.97
CA ARG A 298 15.15 17.14 -16.03
C ARG A 298 15.00 16.50 -17.41
N ALA A 299 15.18 15.18 -17.51
CA ALA A 299 14.99 14.44 -18.76
C ALA A 299 13.54 14.50 -19.23
N LEU A 300 12.58 14.33 -18.33
CA LEU A 300 11.15 14.47 -18.64
C LEU A 300 10.82 15.87 -19.15
N ARG A 301 11.28 16.91 -18.45
CA ARG A 301 11.02 18.29 -18.85
C ARG A 301 11.61 18.63 -20.22
N LYS A 302 12.83 18.15 -20.48
CA LYS A 302 13.50 18.30 -21.78
C LYS A 302 12.75 17.58 -22.91
N ALA A 303 12.18 16.41 -22.64
CA ALA A 303 11.51 15.59 -23.64
C ALA A 303 10.06 16.03 -23.92
N CYS A 304 9.35 16.51 -22.89
CA CYS A 304 7.89 16.63 -22.87
C CYS A 304 7.35 18.01 -22.45
N GLY A 305 8.21 18.96 -22.07
CA GLY A 305 7.83 20.32 -21.68
C GLY A 305 7.87 20.57 -20.17
N ASN A 306 7.57 21.80 -19.75
CA ASN A 306 7.75 22.27 -18.36
C ASN A 306 6.46 22.28 -17.54
N ASP A 307 5.47 21.51 -17.96
CA ASP A 307 4.18 21.37 -17.29
C ASP A 307 4.32 20.76 -15.88
N GLU A 308 3.24 20.84 -15.09
CA GLU A 308 3.18 20.24 -13.76
C GLU A 308 3.38 18.71 -13.85
N ILE A 309 4.15 18.12 -12.94
CA ILE A 309 4.36 16.67 -12.90
C ILE A 309 3.50 16.07 -11.80
N VAL A 310 2.74 15.03 -12.16
CA VAL A 310 1.99 14.19 -11.24
C VAL A 310 2.68 12.84 -11.12
N ASN A 311 3.14 12.51 -9.91
CA ASN A 311 3.76 11.23 -9.61
C ASN A 311 2.71 10.17 -9.27
N ILE A 312 2.60 9.16 -10.14
CA ILE A 312 1.66 8.05 -10.05
C ILE A 312 2.41 6.79 -9.60
N ALA A 313 2.14 6.38 -8.37
CA ALA A 313 2.63 5.11 -7.83
C ALA A 313 1.56 4.02 -7.95
N ALA A 314 1.99 2.84 -8.43
CA ALA A 314 1.17 1.62 -8.54
C ALA A 314 -0.24 1.84 -9.12
N PRO A 315 -0.37 2.42 -10.33
CA PRO A 315 -1.68 2.59 -10.94
C PRO A 315 -2.32 1.24 -11.24
N GLN A 316 -3.64 1.19 -11.09
CA GLN A 316 -4.46 0.04 -11.48
C GLN A 316 -5.71 0.52 -12.20
N SER A 317 -6.28 -0.32 -13.06
CA SER A 317 -7.63 -0.11 -13.59
C SER A 317 -8.63 0.21 -12.48
N SER A 318 -9.45 1.25 -12.63
CA SER A 318 -10.52 1.56 -11.66
C SER A 318 -11.54 0.43 -11.54
N VAL A 319 -11.73 -0.37 -12.60
CA VAL A 319 -12.61 -1.53 -12.57
C VAL A 319 -12.02 -2.65 -11.71
N LEU A 320 -10.73 -2.94 -11.89
CA LEU A 320 -10.04 -3.98 -11.10
C LEU A 320 -9.85 -3.55 -9.65
N PHE A 321 -9.56 -2.27 -9.41
CA PHE A 321 -9.50 -1.69 -8.05
C PHE A 321 -10.83 -1.83 -7.31
N ALA A 322 -11.95 -1.76 -8.03
CA ALA A 322 -13.28 -1.95 -7.48
C ALA A 322 -13.73 -3.42 -7.41
N THR A 323 -12.86 -4.39 -7.70
CA THR A 323 -13.20 -5.82 -7.50
C THR A 323 -13.60 -6.04 -6.04
N PRO A 324 -14.68 -6.80 -5.76
CA PRO A 324 -15.10 -7.05 -4.38
C PRO A 324 -14.06 -7.87 -3.63
N ASP A 325 -13.91 -7.60 -2.33
CA ASP A 325 -13.07 -8.44 -1.48
C ASP A 325 -13.61 -9.88 -1.45
N PRO A 326 -12.75 -10.90 -1.61
CA PRO A 326 -13.15 -12.30 -1.58
C PRO A 326 -13.94 -12.69 -0.33
N SER A 327 -13.59 -12.12 0.83
CA SER A 327 -14.26 -12.41 2.11
C SER A 327 -15.72 -11.93 2.10
N TRP A 328 -15.99 -10.75 1.51
CA TRP A 328 -17.34 -10.21 1.40
C TRP A 328 -18.22 -11.06 0.47
N VAL A 329 -17.64 -11.64 -0.57
CA VAL A 329 -18.36 -12.55 -1.47
C VAL A 329 -18.60 -13.91 -0.82
N LEU A 330 -17.67 -14.39 0.00
CA LEU A 330 -17.85 -15.59 0.81
C LEU A 330 -18.96 -15.40 1.85
N ASP A 331 -19.02 -14.25 2.52
CA ASP A 331 -20.12 -13.88 3.41
C ASP A 331 -21.49 -13.92 2.71
N TYR A 332 -21.56 -13.42 1.48
CA TYR A 332 -22.76 -13.49 0.67
C TYR A 332 -23.13 -14.92 0.28
N ALA A 333 -22.14 -15.72 -0.17
CA ALA A 333 -22.33 -17.12 -0.52
C ALA A 333 -22.95 -17.88 0.64
N TYR A 334 -22.39 -17.63 1.83
CA TYR A 334 -22.84 -18.20 3.06
C TYR A 334 -24.26 -17.75 3.44
N THR A 335 -24.53 -16.44 3.44
CA THR A 335 -25.85 -15.87 3.78
C THR A 335 -26.99 -16.36 2.87
N LYS A 336 -26.68 -16.70 1.61
CA LYS A 336 -27.68 -17.17 0.64
C LYS A 336 -27.69 -18.67 0.41
N ASP A 337 -26.87 -19.42 1.15
CA ASP A 337 -26.73 -20.87 0.98
C ASP A 337 -26.44 -21.25 -0.49
N ILE A 338 -25.41 -20.63 -1.07
CA ILE A 338 -24.94 -20.90 -2.44
C ILE A 338 -23.41 -21.10 -2.46
N THR A 339 -22.89 -21.72 -3.51
CA THR A 339 -21.43 -21.87 -3.67
C THR A 339 -20.74 -20.51 -3.86
N TYR A 340 -19.48 -20.44 -3.45
CA TYR A 340 -18.65 -19.24 -3.58
C TYR A 340 -18.51 -18.78 -5.04
N GLU A 341 -18.36 -19.71 -5.99
CA GLU A 341 -18.30 -19.40 -7.43
C GLU A 341 -19.61 -18.80 -7.92
N ARG A 342 -20.75 -19.31 -7.44
CA ARG A 342 -22.06 -18.79 -7.80
C ARG A 342 -22.31 -17.41 -7.21
N ALA A 343 -21.87 -17.17 -5.98
CA ALA A 343 -21.89 -15.86 -5.35
C ALA A 343 -21.04 -14.85 -6.13
N TRP A 344 -19.79 -15.21 -6.45
CA TRP A 344 -18.88 -14.38 -7.26
C TRP A 344 -19.51 -14.01 -8.60
N ALA A 345 -19.99 -14.99 -9.36
CA ALA A 345 -20.63 -14.76 -10.65
C ALA A 345 -21.82 -13.79 -10.56
N ARG A 346 -22.63 -13.87 -9.48
CA ARG A 346 -23.77 -12.96 -9.25
C ARG A 346 -23.34 -11.54 -8.90
N VAL A 347 -22.30 -11.38 -8.08
CA VAL A 347 -21.74 -10.07 -7.71
C VAL A 347 -21.13 -9.40 -8.94
N ILE A 348 -20.26 -10.09 -9.67
CA ILE A 348 -19.63 -9.58 -10.88
C ILE A 348 -20.67 -9.22 -11.94
N SER A 349 -21.65 -10.08 -12.22
CA SER A 349 -22.72 -9.78 -13.19
C SER A 349 -23.57 -8.57 -12.78
N CYS A 350 -23.74 -8.33 -11.48
CA CYS A 350 -24.41 -7.12 -11.00
C CYS A 350 -23.57 -5.88 -11.28
N MET A 351 -22.28 -5.93 -10.95
CA MET A 351 -21.36 -4.81 -11.15
C MET A 351 -21.27 -4.43 -12.63
N GLU A 352 -21.17 -5.40 -13.53
CA GLU A 352 -21.17 -5.15 -14.98
C GLU A 352 -22.41 -4.37 -15.41
N ARG A 353 -23.61 -4.78 -14.99
CA ARG A 353 -24.85 -4.06 -15.31
C ARG A 353 -24.88 -2.64 -14.73
N GLN A 354 -24.28 -2.43 -13.56
CA GLN A 354 -24.22 -1.08 -12.96
C GLN A 354 -23.23 -0.18 -13.72
N ILE A 355 -22.07 -0.72 -14.11
CA ILE A 355 -21.07 -0.02 -14.91
C ILE A 355 -21.62 0.31 -16.30
N GLU A 356 -22.32 -0.62 -16.96
CA GLU A 356 -23.01 -0.39 -18.24
C GLU A 356 -24.07 0.72 -18.15
N ARG A 357 -24.66 0.93 -16.97
CA ARG A 357 -25.59 2.04 -16.68
C ARG A 357 -24.88 3.36 -16.36
N GLY A 358 -23.55 3.41 -16.51
CA GLY A 358 -22.73 4.61 -16.28
C GLY A 358 -22.38 4.87 -14.82
N ARG A 359 -22.49 3.86 -13.93
CA ARG A 359 -22.01 4.01 -12.55
C ARG A 359 -20.50 3.83 -12.48
N GLU A 360 -19.87 4.59 -11.59
CA GLU A 360 -18.47 4.38 -11.24
C GLU A 360 -18.26 2.97 -10.64
N PRO A 361 -17.12 2.30 -10.93
CA PRO A 361 -16.90 0.92 -10.51
C PRO A 361 -17.01 0.68 -9.00
N MET A 362 -16.51 1.60 -8.17
CA MET A 362 -16.60 1.49 -6.70
C MET A 362 -18.05 1.58 -6.23
N ASP A 363 -18.84 2.50 -6.77
CA ASP A 363 -20.27 2.61 -6.45
C ASP A 363 -21.05 1.38 -6.94
N ALA A 364 -20.66 0.81 -8.08
CA ALA A 364 -21.21 -0.44 -8.59
C ALA A 364 -20.91 -1.61 -7.65
N ARG A 365 -19.65 -1.75 -7.19
CA ARG A 365 -19.25 -2.74 -6.18
C ARG A 365 -20.09 -2.58 -4.93
N ASP A 366 -20.08 -1.40 -4.32
CA ASP A 366 -20.73 -1.16 -3.03
C ASP A 366 -22.22 -1.45 -3.12
N ARG A 367 -22.91 -1.03 -4.19
CA ARG A 367 -24.32 -1.35 -4.39
C ARG A 367 -24.58 -2.84 -4.56
N CYS A 368 -23.76 -3.53 -5.33
CA CYS A 368 -23.94 -4.96 -5.57
C CYS A 368 -23.63 -5.75 -4.31
N VAL A 369 -22.51 -5.47 -3.63
CA VAL A 369 -22.15 -6.07 -2.35
C VAL A 369 -23.22 -5.76 -1.30
N GLN A 370 -23.67 -4.51 -1.13
CA GLN A 370 -24.75 -4.16 -0.18
C GLN A 370 -26.10 -4.81 -0.52
N GLN A 371 -26.45 -4.94 -1.80
CA GLN A 371 -27.67 -5.64 -2.25
C GLN A 371 -27.66 -7.11 -1.85
N TYR A 372 -26.47 -7.72 -1.80
CA TYR A 372 -26.27 -9.15 -1.58
C TYR A 372 -25.97 -9.48 -0.12
N ASN A 373 -25.22 -8.61 0.55
CA ASN A 373 -25.04 -8.53 2.00
C ASN A 373 -26.20 -7.80 2.68
N GLY A 374 -27.39 -7.78 2.05
CA GLY A 374 -28.62 -7.28 2.65
C GLY A 374 -28.66 -7.70 4.12
N TRP A 375 -28.63 -6.69 4.99
CA TRP A 375 -28.11 -6.68 6.35
C TRP A 375 -29.06 -7.39 7.33
N ASP A 376 -29.48 -8.61 7.00
CA ASP A 376 -30.50 -9.42 7.70
C ASP A 376 -29.94 -10.76 8.23
N TYR A 377 -28.62 -10.99 8.14
CA TYR A 377 -27.99 -12.24 8.61
C TYR A 377 -27.57 -12.16 10.09
N ARG A 378 -28.20 -12.97 10.95
CA ARG A 378 -28.09 -12.96 12.44
C ARG A 378 -27.31 -14.13 13.05
N GLY A 379 -26.53 -14.90 12.28
CA GLY A 379 -25.83 -16.07 12.81
C GLY A 379 -24.50 -15.74 13.51
N GLU A 380 -24.33 -16.30 14.71
CA GLU A 380 -23.17 -16.14 15.62
C GLU A 380 -22.03 -17.15 15.36
N GLU A 381 -22.24 -18.21 14.57
CA GLU A 381 -21.24 -19.25 14.27
C GLU A 381 -21.04 -19.47 12.75
N LEU A 382 -19.82 -19.87 12.38
CA LEU A 382 -19.44 -20.40 11.07
C LEU A 382 -20.06 -21.80 10.90
N PRO A 383 -21.01 -22.04 10.00
CA PRO A 383 -21.41 -23.40 9.67
C PRO A 383 -20.46 -23.97 8.61
N PRO A 384 -20.57 -25.28 8.36
CA PRO A 384 -19.76 -25.95 7.36
C PRO A 384 -19.82 -25.27 5.98
N PRO A 385 -18.74 -25.40 5.18
CA PRO A 385 -18.69 -24.85 3.83
C PRO A 385 -19.89 -25.33 3.00
N PRO A 386 -20.47 -24.47 2.14
CA PRO A 386 -21.63 -24.85 1.35
C PRO A 386 -21.27 -25.94 0.32
N GLY A 387 -22.03 -27.04 0.33
CA GLY A 387 -22.05 -28.03 -0.74
C GLY A 387 -21.07 -29.20 -0.60
N GLN A 388 -21.37 -30.12 0.32
CA GLN A 388 -21.34 -31.54 -0.10
C GLN A 388 -22.52 -31.81 -1.02
#